data_AF-A0A2E7MDU9-F1
#
_entry.id   AF-A0A2E7MDU9-F1
#
_cell.length_a   1.000
_cell.length_b   1.000
_cell.length_c   1.000
_cell.angle_alpha   90.00
_cell.angle_beta   90.00
_cell.angle_gamma   90.00
#
_symmetry.space_group_name_H-M   'P 1'
#
loop_
_entity.id
_entity.type
_entity.pdbx_description
1 polymer ?
#
loop_
_entity_poly.entity_id
_entity_poly.type
_entity_poly.pdbx_seq_one_letter_code
_entity_poly.pdbx_strand_id
1 'polypeptide(L)'
;MDRFAPDFVRVNIANGDMVGHTGDLAATIAAMEAVDAGLGRLLAEVERLGGAALVTADHGNADQMFRLDSSTGVYSDTPLTSHSLNAVPLFLFEPGGVRRLARQPNASLGNVAATALELLGFEPPEGYLPSLLERP
;
A
#
# COMPACT_ATOMS: atom_id res chain seq x y z
N MET A 1 26.33 5.89 19.38
CA MET A 1 25.09 5.22 19.83
C MET A 1 24.67 4.35 18.67
N ASP A 2 24.94 3.05 18.76
CA ASP A 2 24.38 2.06 17.83
C ASP A 2 22.88 2.01 18.08
N ARG A 3 22.13 2.85 17.35
CA ARG A 3 20.69 2.71 17.23
C ARG A 3 20.44 1.39 16.52
N PHE A 4 19.55 0.57 17.07
CA PHE A 4 18.93 -0.53 16.35
C PHE A 4 18.45 -0.01 14.99
N ALA A 5 19.18 -0.36 13.93
CA ALA A 5 18.88 -0.01 12.54
C ALA A 5 18.53 -1.34 11.84
N PRO A 6 17.25 -1.75 11.86
CA PRO A 6 16.84 -2.99 11.22
C PRO A 6 17.01 -2.88 9.70
N ASP A 7 17.48 -3.95 9.07
CA ASP A 7 17.61 -4.03 7.60
C ASP A 7 16.24 -4.02 6.89
N PHE A 8 15.17 -4.39 7.61
CA PHE A 8 13.81 -4.42 7.10
C PHE A 8 12.79 -4.00 8.17
N VAL A 9 11.85 -3.14 7.79
CA VAL A 9 10.74 -2.68 8.63
C VAL A 9 9.43 -2.88 7.89
N ARG A 10 8.42 -3.41 8.59
CA ARG A 10 7.05 -3.54 8.08
C ARG A 10 6.08 -2.89 9.05
N VAL A 11 5.22 -2.01 8.54
CA VAL A 11 4.21 -1.27 9.31
C VAL A 11 2.85 -1.43 8.65
N ASN A 12 1.80 -1.57 9.47
CA ASN A 12 0.41 -1.44 9.03
C ASN A 12 -0.18 -0.16 9.64
N ILE A 13 -0.87 0.64 8.83
CA ILE A 13 -1.58 1.84 9.27
C ILE A 13 -3.07 1.54 9.20
N ALA A 14 -3.69 1.25 10.34
CA ALA A 14 -5.03 0.68 10.41
C ALA A 14 -6.18 1.66 10.11
N ASN A 15 -5.89 2.96 10.06
CA ASN A 15 -6.89 4.03 10.05
C ASN A 15 -7.94 3.90 8.94
N GLY A 16 -7.51 3.66 7.70
CA GLY A 16 -8.42 3.61 6.54
C GLY A 16 -9.45 2.49 6.65
N ASP A 17 -9.04 1.32 7.13
CA ASP A 17 -9.94 0.17 7.29
C ASP A 17 -10.84 0.32 8.52
N MET A 18 -10.24 0.54 9.68
CA MET A 18 -10.96 0.57 10.95
C MET A 18 -11.99 1.69 11.00
N VAL A 19 -11.68 2.86 10.42
CA VAL A 19 -12.61 3.98 10.37
C VAL A 19 -13.59 3.82 9.19
N GLY A 20 -13.16 3.26 8.06
CA GLY A 20 -14.05 2.91 6.95
C GLY A 20 -15.20 1.99 7.36
N HIS A 21 -14.93 1.01 8.23
CA HIS A 21 -15.95 0.13 8.81
C HIS A 21 -17.05 0.83 9.61
N THR A 22 -16.85 2.09 10.03
CA THR A 22 -17.89 2.87 10.72
C THR A 22 -18.97 3.39 9.77
N GLY A 23 -18.67 3.51 8.47
CA GLY A 23 -19.54 4.13 7.47
C GLY A 23 -19.63 5.67 7.57
N ASP A 24 -18.86 6.30 8.46
CA ASP A 24 -18.79 7.76 8.58
C ASP A 24 -17.76 8.33 7.60
N LEU A 25 -18.24 8.94 6.51
CA LEU A 25 -17.39 9.53 5.48
C LEU A 25 -16.45 10.62 6.04
N ALA A 26 -16.95 11.49 6.92
CA ALA A 26 -16.16 12.60 7.44
C ALA A 26 -15.03 12.09 8.34
N ALA A 27 -15.33 11.11 9.19
CA ALA A 27 -14.32 10.44 10.01
C ALA A 27 -13.30 9.69 9.13
N THR A 28 -13.74 8.99 8.09
CA THR A 28 -12.84 8.27 7.18
C THR A 28 -11.92 9.21 6.41
N ILE A 29 -12.40 10.38 5.96
CA ILE A 29 -11.56 11.41 5.33
C ILE A 29 -10.45 11.85 6.30
N ALA A 30 -10.81 12.21 7.53
CA ALA A 30 -9.82 12.61 8.55
C ALA A 30 -8.83 11.47 8.87
N ALA A 31 -9.30 10.22 8.86
CA ALA A 31 -8.47 9.04 9.06
C ALA A 31 -7.43 8.88 7.93
N MET A 32 -7.82 9.11 6.68
CA MET A 32 -6.92 9.07 5.52
C MET A 32 -5.94 10.24 5.48
N GLU A 33 -6.34 11.44 5.91
CA GLU A 33 -5.42 12.58 6.09
C GLU A 33 -4.33 12.27 7.13
N ALA A 34 -4.69 11.56 8.22
CA ALA A 34 -3.73 11.09 9.20
C ALA A 34 -2.77 10.03 8.63
N VAL A 35 -3.26 9.13 7.75
CA VAL A 35 -2.40 8.17 7.03
C VAL A 35 -1.41 8.90 6.14
N ASP A 36 -1.87 9.87 5.35
CA ASP A 36 -1.02 10.64 4.43
C ASP A 36 0.09 11.39 5.20
N ALA A 37 -0.28 12.11 6.25
CA ALA A 37 0.67 12.82 7.10
C ALA A 37 1.67 11.87 7.81
N GLY A 38 1.22 10.69 8.23
CA GLY A 38 2.07 9.66 8.84
C GLY A 38 3.04 9.04 7.84
N LEU A 39 2.55 8.68 6.66
CA LEU A 39 3.34 8.14 5.57
C LEU A 39 4.42 9.12 5.12
N GLY A 40 4.09 10.41 4.98
CA GLY A 40 5.08 11.44 4.64
C GLY A 40 6.26 11.49 5.62
N ARG A 41 6.00 11.33 6.93
CA ARG A 41 7.07 11.28 7.95
C ARG A 41 7.92 10.01 7.83
N LEU A 42 7.30 8.87 7.52
CA LEU A 42 8.02 7.62 7.31
C LEU A 42 8.92 7.70 6.07
N LEU A 43 8.39 8.19 4.95
CA LEU A 43 9.15 8.32 3.71
C LEU A 43 10.32 9.31 3.83
N ALA A 44 10.14 10.41 4.56
CA ALA A 44 11.24 11.33 4.87
C ALA A 44 12.37 10.66 5.66
N GLU A 45 12.04 9.77 6.61
CA GLU A 45 13.04 9.04 7.37
C GLU A 45 13.72 7.94 6.53
N VAL A 46 12.97 7.26 5.66
CA VAL A 46 13.52 6.31 4.68
C VAL A 46 14.53 7.02 3.77
N GLU A 47 14.18 8.21 3.27
CA GLU A 47 15.10 9.03 2.47
C GLU A 47 16.34 9.44 3.25
N ARG A 48 16.19 9.92 4.49
CA ARG A 48 17.32 10.29 5.36
C ARG A 48 18.30 9.14 5.60
N LEU A 49 17.78 7.91 5.61
CA LEU A 49 18.58 6.69 5.80
C LEU A 49 19.12 6.11 4.48
N GLY A 50 18.78 6.70 3.33
CA GLY A 50 19.16 6.17 2.01
C GLY A 50 18.51 4.83 1.68
N GLY A 51 17.35 4.53 2.28
CA GLY A 51 16.60 3.30 2.04
C GLY A 51 15.58 3.42 0.91
N ALA A 52 14.80 2.36 0.71
CA ALA A 52 13.65 2.33 -0.20
C ALA A 52 12.41 1.84 0.55
N ALA A 53 11.22 2.18 0.03
CA ALA A 53 9.94 1.73 0.58
C ALA A 53 9.02 1.20 -0.52
N LEU A 54 8.33 0.11 -0.22
CA LEU A 54 7.12 -0.30 -0.93
C LEU A 54 5.91 0.13 -0.11
N VAL A 55 5.02 0.90 -0.72
CA VAL A 55 3.77 1.35 -0.09
C VAL A 55 2.61 0.67 -0.80
N THR A 56 1.82 -0.09 -0.05
CA THR A 56 0.70 -0.86 -0.59
C THR A 56 -0.42 -0.99 0.45
N ALA A 57 -1.54 -1.58 0.05
CA ALA A 57 -2.64 -1.97 0.93
C ALA A 57 -2.93 -3.46 0.72
N ASP A 58 -3.50 -4.12 1.73
CA ASP A 58 -3.92 -5.52 1.67
C ASP A 58 -5.32 -5.70 1.06
N HIS A 59 -6.18 -4.69 1.15
CA HIS A 59 -7.46 -4.61 0.46
C HIS A 59 -7.97 -3.16 0.43
N GLY A 60 -9.13 -2.95 -0.22
CA GLY A 60 -9.87 -1.68 -0.16
C GLY A 60 -10.91 -1.64 0.96
N ASN A 61 -11.26 -0.43 1.38
CA ASN A 61 -12.36 -0.07 2.28
C ASN A 61 -12.71 1.43 2.09
N ALA A 62 -11.84 2.32 2.60
CA ALA A 62 -12.04 3.79 2.56
C ALA A 62 -12.18 4.40 1.15
N ASP A 63 -11.76 3.68 0.11
CA ASP A 63 -11.91 4.04 -1.29
C ASP A 63 -13.37 3.97 -1.80
N GLN A 64 -14.27 3.30 -1.06
CA GLN A 64 -15.69 3.25 -1.38
C GLN A 64 -16.54 3.28 -0.09
N MET A 65 -17.06 4.47 0.24
CA MET A 65 -17.86 4.67 1.46
C MET A 65 -19.39 4.51 1.26
N PHE A 66 -19.82 4.31 0.02
CA PHE A 66 -21.24 4.20 -0.36
C PHE A 66 -21.49 3.00 -1.27
N ARG A 67 -22.69 2.42 -1.18
CA ARG A 67 -23.07 1.28 -2.03
C ARG A 67 -23.29 1.72 -3.48
N LEU A 68 -22.60 1.04 -4.39
CA LEU A 68 -22.82 1.12 -5.83
C LEU A 68 -23.92 0.16 -6.24
N ASP A 69 -24.98 0.66 -6.87
CA ASP A 69 -25.95 -0.19 -7.54
C ASP A 69 -25.36 -0.68 -8.86
N SER A 70 -25.06 -1.98 -8.95
CA SER A 70 -24.44 -2.58 -10.13
C SER A 70 -25.34 -2.57 -11.37
N SER A 71 -26.65 -2.43 -11.22
CA SER A 71 -27.58 -2.39 -12.35
C SER A 71 -27.65 -1.01 -13.02
N THR A 72 -27.45 0.05 -12.23
CA THR A 72 -27.54 1.44 -12.70
C THR A 72 -26.17 2.12 -12.80
N GLY A 73 -25.16 1.61 -12.11
CA GLY A 73 -23.84 2.23 -11.97
C GLY A 73 -23.84 3.49 -11.09
N VAL A 74 -24.89 3.69 -10.28
CA VAL A 74 -25.08 4.89 -9.45
C VAL A 74 -24.83 4.56 -7.98
N TYR A 75 -24.15 5.46 -7.27
CA TYR A 75 -23.99 5.35 -5.82
C TYR A 75 -25.26 5.76 -5.09
N SER A 76 -25.65 4.97 -4.10
CA SER A 76 -26.71 5.30 -3.16
C SER A 76 -26.16 5.95 -1.90
N ASP A 77 -26.98 6.68 -1.14
CA ASP A 77 -26.58 7.26 0.16
C ASP A 77 -26.45 6.22 1.29
N THR A 78 -26.51 4.91 0.96
CA THR A 78 -26.33 3.86 1.95
C THR A 78 -24.84 3.65 2.23
N PRO A 79 -24.38 3.80 3.48
CA PRO A 79 -22.99 3.56 3.83
C PRO A 79 -22.55 2.13 3.49
N LEU A 80 -21.34 2.00 2.96
CA LEU A 80 -20.65 0.73 2.83
C LEU A 80 -19.68 0.57 3.99
N THR A 81 -19.90 -0.44 4.83
CA THR A 81 -19.08 -0.74 6.02
C THR A 81 -18.26 -2.02 5.83
N SER A 82 -18.12 -2.51 4.60
CA SER A 82 -17.35 -3.71 4.26
C SER A 82 -16.23 -3.35 3.31
N HIS A 83 -15.28 -4.27 3.13
CA HIS A 83 -14.23 -4.10 2.14
C HIS A 83 -14.80 -3.91 0.73
N SER A 84 -14.03 -3.22 -0.11
CA SER A 84 -14.31 -3.09 -1.54
C SER A 84 -13.57 -4.18 -2.34
N LEU A 85 -13.93 -4.33 -3.61
CA LEU A 85 -13.21 -5.17 -4.57
C LEU A 85 -12.22 -4.36 -5.43
N ASN A 86 -11.95 -3.11 -5.05
CA ASN A 86 -11.06 -2.25 -5.81
C ASN A 86 -9.60 -2.73 -5.69
N ALA A 87 -8.84 -2.51 -6.77
CA ALA A 87 -7.41 -2.80 -6.76
C ALA A 87 -6.67 -1.88 -5.77
N VAL A 88 -5.65 -2.44 -5.12
CA VAL A 88 -4.80 -1.72 -4.18
C VAL A 88 -3.57 -1.12 -4.89
N PRO A 89 -3.05 0.02 -4.41
CA PRO A 89 -1.83 0.57 -4.97
C PRO A 89 -0.60 -0.28 -4.62
N LEU A 90 0.43 -0.17 -5.45
CA LEU A 90 1.81 -0.53 -5.09
C LEU A 90 2.72 0.58 -5.59
N PHE A 91 3.30 1.34 -4.67
CA PHE A 91 4.25 2.39 -4.95
C PHE A 91 5.65 1.96 -4.53
N LEU A 92 6.64 2.27 -5.38
CA LEU A 92 8.05 2.21 -5.03
C LEU A 92 8.54 3.63 -4.76
N PHE A 93 8.99 3.87 -3.54
CA PHE A 93 9.72 5.08 -3.17
C PHE A 93 11.19 4.72 -3.02
N GLU A 94 12.05 5.33 -3.83
CA GLU A 94 13.49 5.17 -3.78
C GLU A 94 14.14 6.52 -4.05
N PRO A 95 14.93 7.08 -3.12
CA PRO A 95 15.71 8.28 -3.35
C PRO A 95 16.64 8.10 -4.56
N GLY A 96 16.55 9.00 -5.54
CA GLY A 96 17.30 8.92 -6.80
C GLY A 96 16.63 8.11 -7.92
N GLY A 97 15.63 7.28 -7.60
CA GLY A 97 14.70 6.68 -8.56
C GLY A 97 15.34 5.81 -9.65
N VAL A 98 16.26 4.92 -9.26
CA VAL A 98 17.00 4.04 -10.20
C VAL A 98 16.12 2.87 -10.64
N ARG A 99 15.36 2.29 -9.71
CA ARG A 99 14.49 1.14 -9.94
C ARG A 99 13.05 1.58 -10.22
N ARG A 100 12.31 0.75 -10.96
CA ARG A 100 10.90 0.97 -11.33
C ARG A 100 10.10 -0.30 -11.16
N LEU A 101 8.78 -0.15 -11.03
CA LEU A 101 7.85 -1.27 -11.00
C LEU A 101 7.31 -1.53 -12.42
N ALA A 102 7.43 -2.78 -12.88
CA ALA A 102 6.86 -3.24 -14.13
C ALA A 102 5.32 -3.29 -14.03
N ARG A 103 4.63 -2.80 -15.06
CA ARG A 103 3.18 -3.00 -15.19
C ARG A 103 2.89 -4.44 -15.61
N GLN A 104 2.31 -5.21 -14.71
CA GLN A 104 1.93 -6.60 -14.96
C GLN A 104 0.41 -6.74 -14.79
N PRO A 105 -0.34 -7.10 -15.86
CA PRO A 105 -1.80 -7.17 -15.82
C PRO A 105 -2.38 -8.11 -14.75
N ASN A 106 -1.61 -9.14 -14.38
CA ASN A 106 -2.00 -10.17 -13.42
C ASN A 106 -1.20 -10.09 -12.11
N ALA A 107 -0.62 -8.92 -11.79
CA ALA A 107 0.03 -8.72 -10.51
C ALA A 107 -0.96 -8.87 -9.36
N SER A 108 -0.48 -9.42 -8.25
CA SER A 108 -1.24 -9.57 -7.00
C SER A 108 -0.35 -9.27 -5.80
N LEU A 109 -0.95 -9.28 -4.61
CA LEU A 109 -0.19 -9.16 -3.35
C LEU A 109 0.89 -10.24 -3.18
N GLY A 110 0.73 -11.41 -3.81
CA GLY A 110 1.73 -12.47 -3.77
C GLY A 110 3.08 -12.07 -4.39
N ASN A 111 3.12 -11.06 -5.26
CA ASN A 111 4.35 -10.56 -5.86
C ASN A 111 5.15 -9.62 -4.93
N VAL A 112 4.51 -9.04 -3.90
CA VAL A 112 5.12 -8.02 -3.04
C VAL A 112 6.29 -8.58 -2.25
N ALA A 113 6.22 -9.83 -1.80
CA ALA A 113 7.29 -10.47 -1.03
C ALA A 113 8.57 -10.63 -1.86
N ALA A 114 8.48 -11.13 -3.10
CA ALA A 114 9.63 -11.24 -3.99
C ALA A 114 10.21 -9.87 -4.37
N THR A 115 9.33 -8.88 -4.59
CA THR A 115 9.74 -7.50 -4.87
C THR A 115 10.54 -6.90 -3.71
N ALA A 116 10.10 -7.11 -2.46
CA ALA A 116 10.81 -6.66 -1.27
C ALA A 116 12.18 -7.37 -1.09
N LEU A 117 12.24 -8.68 -1.35
CA LEU A 117 13.49 -9.45 -1.26
C LEU A 117 14.54 -8.94 -2.26
N GLU A 118 14.15 -8.72 -3.52
CA GLU A 118 15.08 -8.17 -4.52
C GLU A 118 15.53 -6.74 -4.16
N LEU A 119 14.65 -5.90 -3.59
CA LEU A 119 15.03 -4.58 -3.10
C LEU A 119 16.10 -4.63 -2.01
N LEU A 120 16.02 -5.65 -1.14
CA LEU A 120 16.99 -5.94 -0.08
C LEU A 120 18.27 -6.63 -0.61
N GLY A 121 18.34 -6.97 -1.89
CA GLY A 121 19.50 -7.64 -2.50
C GLY A 121 19.53 -9.16 -2.35
N PHE A 122 18.39 -9.79 -2.03
CA PHE A 122 18.26 -11.24 -1.94
C PHE A 122 17.58 -11.83 -3.17
N GLU A 123 17.91 -13.08 -3.48
CA GLU A 123 17.16 -13.87 -4.46
C GLU A 123 15.86 -14.41 -3.83
N PRO A 124 14.69 -14.21 -4.46
CA PRO A 124 13.43 -14.79 -3.97
C PRO A 124 13.46 -16.33 -3.98
N PRO A 125 12.89 -17.00 -2.98
CA PRO A 125 12.80 -18.46 -2.95
C PRO A 125 12.01 -19.05 -4.13
N GLU A 126 12.31 -20.30 -4.47
CA GLU A 126 11.51 -21.07 -5.44
C GLU A 126 10.04 -21.16 -4.98
N GLY A 127 9.11 -20.98 -5.93
CA GLY A 127 7.67 -20.99 -5.68
C GLY A 127 7.04 -19.65 -5.32
N TYR A 128 7.84 -18.59 -5.11
CA TYR A 128 7.31 -17.23 -4.97
C TYR A 128 6.84 -16.72 -6.34
N LEU A 129 5.81 -15.86 -6.34
CA LEU A 129 5.47 -15.12 -7.55
C LEU A 129 6.62 -14.17 -7.91
N PRO A 130 6.84 -13.90 -9.21
CA PRO A 130 7.96 -13.07 -9.64
C PRO A 130 7.87 -11.66 -9.06
N SER A 131 9.04 -11.06 -8.79
CA SER A 131 9.18 -9.65 -8.43
C SER A 131 8.55 -8.75 -9.50
N LEU A 132 8.04 -7.60 -9.05
CA LEU A 132 7.51 -6.55 -9.92
C LEU A 132 8.56 -5.48 -10.25
N LEU A 133 9.82 -5.63 -9.86
CA LEU A 133 10.87 -4.71 -10.33
C LEU A 133 11.09 -4.89 -11.84
N GLU A 134 11.27 -3.77 -12.54
CA GLU A 134 11.72 -3.80 -13.93
C GLU A 134 13.11 -4.45 -14.00
N ARG A 135 13.29 -5.35 -14.97
CA ARG A 135 14.60 -5.92 -15.27
C ARG A 135 15.32 -5.04 -16.29
N PRO A 136 16.65 -4.86 -16.16
CA PRO A 136 17.46 -4.14 -17.15
C PRO A 136 17.47 -4.83 -18.51
#